data_AF-A0AA35S0N0-F1
#
_entry.id   AF-A0AA35S0N0-F1
#
_cell.length_a   1.000
_cell.length_b   1.000
_cell.length_c   1.000
_cell.angle_alpha   90.00
_cell.angle_beta   90.00
_cell.angle_gamma   90.00
#
_symmetry.space_group_name_H-M   'P 1'
#
loop_
_entity.id
_entity.type
_entity.pdbx_description
1 polymer ?
#
loop_
_entity_poly.entity_id
_entity_poly.type
_entity_poly.pdbx_seq_one_letter_code
_entity_poly.pdbx_strand_id
1 'polypeptide(L)'
;MKAHRNKCAKEQVECPFGSNACIVTRSNVENHKKECEFRPYTCEYCGTEGTFASITGQENFKFYQLLEGWHYDECEKFPVDCPHGCGEKGIKCKDLKIHRCPLQPADCPFTHMGCVVKTSQREMDAHCRDNMQDHLLMMARSLQELSDKNKDLVQKNEELTSKNEALSRKVEDIDKEMLQKYETLGGKINHLDERFSRRYEDLGTED
;
A
#
# COMPACT_ATOMS: atom_id res chain seq x y z
N MET A 1 59.74 -28.37 -35.51
CA MET A 1 59.14 -27.88 -34.25
C MET A 1 57.70 -27.36 -34.39
N LYS A 2 57.33 -26.59 -35.43
CA LYS A 2 55.96 -26.02 -35.57
C LYS A 2 54.83 -27.07 -35.72
N ALA A 3 55.06 -28.20 -36.38
CA ALA A 3 54.03 -29.20 -36.65
C ALA A 3 53.62 -30.08 -35.42
N HIS A 4 54.49 -30.19 -34.41
CA HIS A 4 54.18 -30.95 -33.19
C HIS A 4 53.32 -30.14 -32.21
N ARG A 5 53.48 -28.81 -32.23
CA ARG A 5 52.77 -27.87 -31.34
C ARG A 5 51.25 -28.11 -31.41
N ASN A 6 50.67 -28.07 -32.61
CA ASN A 6 49.23 -28.25 -32.85
C ASN A 6 48.66 -29.66 -32.61
N LYS A 7 49.49 -30.64 -32.20
CA LYS A 7 49.07 -32.02 -31.90
C LYS A 7 49.53 -32.50 -30.52
N CYS A 8 50.22 -31.66 -29.75
CA CYS A 8 50.73 -32.04 -28.45
C CYS A 8 49.56 -32.17 -27.45
N ALA A 9 49.41 -33.35 -26.85
CA ALA A 9 48.34 -33.65 -25.90
C ALA A 9 48.47 -32.86 -24.58
N LYS A 10 49.71 -32.50 -24.21
CA LYS A 10 50.03 -31.74 -22.99
C LYS A 10 50.04 -30.22 -23.20
N GLU A 11 49.80 -29.75 -24.43
CA GLU A 11 49.73 -28.32 -24.71
C GLU A 11 48.57 -27.69 -23.94
N GLN A 12 48.83 -26.57 -23.28
CA GLN A 12 47.82 -25.75 -22.65
C GLN A 12 47.07 -24.94 -23.70
N VAL A 13 45.75 -25.04 -23.70
CA VAL A 13 44.84 -24.35 -24.61
C VAL A 13 43.77 -23.63 -23.81
N GLU A 14 43.26 -22.53 -24.37
CA GLU A 14 42.14 -21.79 -23.79
C GLU A 14 40.84 -22.59 -23.91
N CYS A 15 39.99 -22.50 -22.89
CA CYS A 15 38.67 -23.09 -22.90
C CYS A 15 37.76 -22.37 -23.92
N PRO A 16 36.92 -23.09 -24.69
CA PRO A 16 36.03 -22.49 -25.68
C PRO A 16 34.87 -21.67 -25.08
N PHE A 17 34.59 -21.78 -23.77
CA PHE A 17 33.41 -21.17 -23.13
C PHE A 17 33.67 -19.84 -22.42
N GLY A 18 34.93 -19.47 -22.19
CA GLY A 18 35.26 -18.22 -21.53
C GLY A 18 36.47 -17.59 -22.22
N SER A 19 36.33 -16.36 -22.68
CA SER A 19 37.45 -15.54 -23.15
C SER A 19 38.49 -15.42 -22.02
N ASN A 20 39.56 -16.21 -22.08
CA ASN A 20 40.71 -16.23 -21.14
C ASN A 20 40.44 -16.69 -19.70
N ALA A 21 39.25 -17.22 -19.36
CA ALA A 21 38.93 -17.54 -17.98
C ALA A 21 39.49 -18.90 -17.48
N CYS A 22 39.73 -19.84 -18.40
CA CYS A 22 40.22 -21.18 -18.08
C CYS A 22 41.30 -21.62 -19.08
N ILE A 23 42.44 -22.09 -18.57
CA ILE A 23 43.52 -22.73 -19.36
C ILE A 23 43.56 -24.21 -19.00
N VAL A 24 43.45 -25.09 -19.99
CA VAL A 24 43.39 -26.55 -19.78
C VAL A 24 44.31 -27.28 -20.75
N THR A 25 44.73 -28.51 -20.42
CA THR A 25 45.50 -29.32 -21.37
C THR A 25 44.62 -29.78 -22.52
N ARG A 26 45.15 -29.82 -23.75
CA ARG A 26 44.41 -30.26 -24.94
C ARG A 26 43.76 -31.63 -24.77
N SER A 27 44.41 -32.55 -24.05
CA SER A 27 43.85 -33.87 -23.74
C SER A 27 42.60 -33.84 -22.85
N ASN A 28 42.44 -32.81 -22.02
CA ASN A 28 41.41 -32.74 -20.98
C ASN A 28 40.30 -31.74 -21.30
N VAL A 29 40.36 -31.05 -22.44
CA VAL A 29 39.34 -30.07 -22.88
C VAL A 29 37.94 -30.67 -22.82
N GLU A 30 37.75 -31.89 -23.31
CA GLU A 30 36.42 -32.50 -23.40
C GLU A 30 35.81 -32.83 -22.03
N ASN A 31 36.64 -33.23 -21.07
CA ASN A 31 36.19 -33.43 -19.69
C ASN A 31 35.94 -32.08 -19.01
N HIS A 32 36.83 -31.10 -19.21
CA HIS A 32 36.67 -29.76 -18.67
C HIS A 32 35.36 -29.11 -19.12
N LYS A 33 34.94 -29.27 -20.39
CA LYS A 33 33.68 -28.70 -20.90
C LYS A 33 32.46 -29.07 -20.06
N LYS A 34 32.43 -30.26 -19.47
CA LYS A 34 31.30 -30.76 -18.65
C LYS A 34 31.23 -30.09 -17.28
N GLU A 35 32.38 -29.76 -16.73
CA GLU A 35 32.52 -29.20 -15.38
C GLU A 35 32.81 -27.69 -15.40
N CYS A 36 33.07 -27.12 -16.58
CA CYS A 36 33.41 -25.71 -16.76
C CYS A 36 32.32 -24.83 -16.19
N GLU A 37 32.70 -23.88 -15.34
CA GLU A 37 31.76 -22.95 -14.72
C GLU A 37 31.20 -21.93 -15.74
N PHE A 38 31.91 -21.70 -16.84
CA PHE A 38 31.45 -20.89 -17.97
C PHE A 38 30.59 -21.65 -18.98
N ARG A 39 30.35 -22.95 -18.78
CA ARG A 39 29.51 -23.72 -19.70
C ARG A 39 28.11 -23.09 -19.78
N PRO A 40 27.49 -23.07 -20.97
CA PRO A 40 26.09 -22.70 -21.10
C PRO A 40 25.23 -23.54 -20.15
N TYR A 41 24.38 -22.88 -19.38
CA TYR A 41 23.47 -23.50 -18.44
C TYR A 41 22.16 -22.72 -18.44
N THR A 42 21.06 -23.47 -18.35
CA THR A 42 19.72 -22.91 -18.27
C THR A 42 19.19 -23.17 -16.87
N CYS A 43 18.73 -22.11 -16.19
CA CYS A 43 18.12 -22.22 -14.88
C CYS A 43 16.92 -23.19 -14.92
N GLU A 44 16.99 -24.27 -14.15
CA GLU A 44 15.95 -25.30 -14.09
C GLU A 44 14.61 -24.79 -13.51
N TYR A 45 14.62 -23.65 -12.81
CA TYR A 45 13.45 -23.10 -12.16
C TYR A 45 12.67 -22.12 -13.05
N CYS A 46 13.35 -21.22 -13.75
CA CYS A 46 12.71 -20.17 -14.56
C CYS A 46 13.01 -20.24 -16.05
N GLY A 47 14.01 -21.02 -16.48
CA GLY A 47 14.42 -21.12 -17.88
C GLY A 47 15.39 -20.03 -18.34
N THR A 48 15.89 -19.17 -17.45
CA THR A 48 16.89 -18.14 -17.81
C THR A 48 18.19 -18.80 -18.24
N GLU A 49 18.69 -18.43 -19.42
CA GLU A 49 19.96 -18.90 -19.96
C GLU A 49 21.12 -18.04 -19.43
N GLY A 50 22.25 -18.68 -19.17
CA GLY A 50 23.48 -18.02 -18.74
C GLY A 50 24.65 -18.99 -18.71
N THR A 51 25.69 -18.63 -17.99
CA THR A 51 26.75 -19.58 -17.62
C THR A 51 26.38 -20.29 -16.33
N PHE A 52 26.93 -21.49 -16.11
CA PHE A 52 26.71 -22.19 -14.85
C PHE A 52 27.12 -21.34 -13.63
N ALA A 53 28.21 -20.58 -13.73
CA ALA A 53 28.66 -19.63 -12.70
C ALA A 53 27.63 -18.51 -12.46
N SER A 54 27.22 -17.80 -13.51
CA SER A 54 26.28 -16.68 -13.39
C SER A 54 24.89 -17.11 -12.89
N ILE A 55 24.51 -18.36 -13.14
CA ILE A 55 23.22 -18.90 -12.69
C ILE A 55 23.27 -19.40 -11.24
N THR A 56 24.28 -20.20 -10.87
CA THR A 56 24.30 -20.94 -9.59
C THR A 56 25.03 -20.24 -8.44
N GLY A 57 25.85 -19.23 -8.71
CA GLY A 57 26.55 -18.48 -7.68
C GLY A 57 27.62 -19.24 -6.92
N GLN A 58 28.63 -19.73 -7.63
CA GLN A 58 29.77 -20.39 -7.00
C GLN A 58 30.75 -19.36 -6.38
N GLU A 59 31.05 -19.53 -5.09
CA GLU A 59 31.83 -18.59 -4.27
C GLU A 59 33.25 -18.31 -4.82
N ASN A 60 33.82 -19.22 -5.61
CA ASN A 60 35.19 -19.15 -6.09
C ASN A 60 35.42 -18.15 -7.23
N PHE A 61 34.36 -17.63 -7.86
CA PHE A 61 34.47 -16.71 -9.01
C PHE A 61 34.13 -15.25 -8.72
N LYS A 62 33.95 -14.90 -7.43
CA LYS A 62 33.60 -13.55 -6.94
C LYS A 62 34.61 -12.45 -7.34
N PHE A 63 35.81 -12.81 -7.80
CA PHE A 63 36.94 -11.88 -7.95
C PHE A 63 37.11 -11.28 -9.35
N TYR A 64 36.56 -11.87 -10.43
CA TYR A 64 36.92 -11.49 -11.81
C TYR A 64 35.82 -10.87 -12.66
N GLN A 65 34.66 -10.54 -12.11
CA GLN A 65 33.65 -9.80 -12.85
C GLN A 65 32.82 -8.90 -11.93
N LEU A 66 32.64 -7.65 -12.37
CA LEU A 66 31.68 -6.66 -11.88
C LEU A 66 30.23 -7.12 -12.17
N LEU A 67 29.92 -8.38 -11.89
CA LEU A 67 28.61 -8.99 -12.11
C LEU A 67 27.69 -8.56 -10.97
N GLU A 68 26.68 -7.78 -11.31
CA GLU A 68 25.56 -7.43 -10.45
C GLU A 68 24.78 -8.72 -10.16
N GLY A 69 25.08 -9.37 -9.03
CA GLY A 69 24.28 -10.47 -8.47
C GLY A 69 24.37 -11.83 -9.18
N TRP A 70 23.94 -12.89 -8.49
CA TRP A 70 23.74 -14.21 -9.06
C TRP A 70 22.27 -14.42 -9.40
N HIS A 71 21.98 -15.15 -10.48
CA HIS A 71 20.59 -15.34 -10.89
C HIS A 71 19.73 -15.99 -9.80
N TYR A 72 20.23 -16.98 -9.04
CA TYR A 72 19.46 -17.61 -7.97
C TYR A 72 19.02 -16.64 -6.86
N ASP A 73 19.76 -15.56 -6.61
CA ASP A 73 19.38 -14.54 -5.63
C ASP A 73 18.15 -13.73 -6.11
N GLU A 74 17.98 -13.59 -7.42
CA GLU A 74 16.90 -12.83 -8.06
C GLU A 74 15.80 -13.74 -8.66
N CYS A 75 16.02 -15.05 -8.68
CA CYS A 75 15.14 -15.99 -9.33
C CYS A 75 13.86 -16.22 -8.51
N GLU A 76 12.75 -15.67 -8.99
CA GLU A 76 11.43 -15.80 -8.39
C GLU A 76 10.98 -17.25 -8.12
N LYS A 77 11.45 -18.20 -8.94
CA LYS A 77 11.05 -19.62 -8.85
C LYS A 77 12.06 -20.46 -8.09
N PHE A 78 13.19 -19.89 -7.68
CA PHE A 78 14.20 -20.61 -6.92
C PHE A 78 13.66 -20.96 -5.53
N PRO A 79 13.79 -22.23 -5.10
CA PRO A 79 13.38 -22.68 -3.78
C PRO A 79 14.33 -22.10 -2.72
N VAL A 80 13.77 -21.34 -1.79
CA VAL A 80 14.45 -20.80 -0.61
C VAL A 80 13.85 -21.38 0.67
N ASP A 81 14.65 -21.40 1.72
CA ASP A 81 14.18 -21.72 3.06
C ASP A 81 13.53 -20.49 3.69
N CYS A 82 12.57 -20.69 4.60
CA CYS A 82 11.95 -19.57 5.29
C CYS A 82 12.99 -18.78 6.11
N PRO A 83 13.13 -17.44 5.92
CA PRO A 83 14.11 -16.63 6.63
C PRO A 83 13.84 -16.56 8.15
N HIS A 84 12.61 -16.84 8.56
CA HIS A 84 12.20 -16.90 9.96
C HIS A 84 12.42 -18.29 10.60
N GLY A 85 12.98 -19.25 9.86
CA GLY A 85 13.39 -20.54 10.41
C GLY A 85 12.24 -21.44 10.85
N CYS A 86 11.05 -21.33 10.25
CA CYS A 86 9.90 -22.16 10.61
C CYS A 86 10.04 -23.65 10.26
N GLY A 87 11.13 -24.04 9.59
CA GLY A 87 11.41 -25.41 9.16
C GLY A 87 10.82 -25.78 7.80
N GLU A 88 10.02 -24.92 7.19
CA GLU A 88 9.53 -25.09 5.82
C GLU A 88 10.65 -24.78 4.82
N LYS A 89 10.92 -25.76 3.95
CA LYS A 89 11.97 -25.72 2.93
C LYS A 89 11.37 -25.71 1.54
N GLY A 90 12.07 -25.09 0.60
CA GLY A 90 11.68 -25.11 -0.80
C GLY A 90 10.51 -24.18 -1.16
N ILE A 91 10.33 -23.10 -0.38
CA ILE A 91 9.37 -22.03 -0.69
C ILE A 91 9.92 -21.28 -1.90
N LYS A 92 9.15 -21.15 -2.98
CA LYS A 92 9.63 -20.34 -4.12
C LYS A 92 9.78 -18.89 -3.67
N CYS A 93 10.85 -18.22 -4.08
CA CYS A 93 11.13 -16.83 -3.69
C CYS A 93 9.91 -15.89 -3.87
N LYS A 94 9.18 -16.00 -4.98
CA LYS A 94 7.93 -15.24 -5.22
C LYS A 94 6.81 -15.52 -4.22
N ASP A 95 6.74 -16.76 -3.73
CA ASP A 95 5.69 -17.24 -2.84
C ASP A 95 6.02 -16.92 -1.37
N LEU A 96 7.23 -16.42 -1.08
CA LEU A 96 7.64 -16.01 0.27
C LEU A 96 6.79 -14.86 0.81
N LYS A 97 6.29 -13.97 -0.07
CA LYS A 97 5.39 -12.87 0.32
C LYS A 97 4.02 -13.34 0.80
N ILE A 98 3.57 -14.51 0.33
CA ILE A 98 2.26 -15.09 0.67
C ILE A 98 2.38 -16.24 1.70
N HIS A 99 3.60 -16.68 1.99
CA HIS A 99 3.89 -17.67 3.02
C HIS A 99 3.49 -17.10 4.40
N ARG A 100 2.50 -17.72 5.03
CA ARG A 100 2.10 -17.39 6.40
C ARG A 100 3.00 -18.11 7.38
N CYS A 101 4.13 -17.50 7.71
CA CYS A 101 5.06 -18.08 8.65
C CYS A 101 4.53 -17.97 10.10
N PRO A 102 4.41 -19.06 10.87
CA PRO A 102 3.97 -19.00 12.26
C PRO A 102 4.99 -18.30 13.19
N LEU A 103 6.24 -18.15 12.73
CA LEU A 103 7.30 -17.42 13.42
C LEU A 103 7.47 -15.98 12.95
N GLN A 104 6.74 -15.57 11.90
CA GLN A 104 6.79 -14.18 11.45
C GLN A 104 6.19 -13.28 12.54
N PRO A 105 6.89 -12.19 12.91
CA PRO A 105 6.37 -11.21 13.84
C PRO A 105 5.10 -10.55 13.28
N ALA A 106 4.04 -10.55 14.08
CA ALA A 106 2.78 -9.87 13.80
C ALA A 106 2.49 -8.82 14.87
N ASP A 107 1.77 -7.77 14.48
CA ASP A 107 1.29 -6.75 15.40
C ASP A 107 0.15 -7.30 16.27
N CYS A 108 0.11 -6.90 17.55
CA CYS A 108 -0.99 -7.26 18.44
C CYS A 108 -2.35 -6.79 17.88
N PRO A 109 -3.43 -7.58 17.95
CA PRO A 109 -4.77 -7.16 17.52
C PRO A 109 -5.24 -5.84 18.17
N PHE A 110 -4.76 -5.54 19.38
CA PHE A 110 -5.07 -4.33 20.13
C PHE A 110 -4.15 -3.14 19.79
N THR A 111 -3.37 -3.21 18.71
CA THR A 111 -2.48 -2.11 18.28
C THR A 111 -3.24 -0.80 18.06
N HIS A 112 -4.42 -0.89 17.46
CA HIS A 112 -5.31 0.26 17.25
C HIS A 112 -5.82 0.91 18.56
N MET A 113 -5.75 0.18 19.68
CA MET A 113 -6.10 0.68 21.02
C MET A 113 -4.87 1.10 21.84
N GLY A 114 -3.66 0.98 21.28
CA GLY A 114 -2.41 1.45 21.90
C GLY A 114 -1.43 0.35 22.35
N CYS A 115 -1.70 -0.93 22.09
CA CYS A 115 -0.72 -1.99 22.35
C CYS A 115 0.44 -1.93 21.33
N VAL A 116 1.69 -1.88 21.77
CA VAL A 116 2.87 -1.76 20.88
C VAL A 116 3.60 -3.08 20.64
N VAL A 117 3.07 -4.18 21.18
CA VAL A 117 3.75 -5.49 21.14
C VAL A 117 3.68 -6.09 19.74
N LYS A 118 4.84 -6.50 19.25
CA LYS A 118 5.02 -7.32 18.06
C LYS A 118 5.67 -8.62 18.46
N THR A 119 5.05 -9.75 18.15
CA THR A 119 5.56 -11.07 18.53
C THR A 119 5.18 -12.11 17.48
N SER A 120 5.77 -13.31 17.56
CA SER A 120 5.46 -14.38 16.62
C SER A 120 3.99 -14.79 16.74
N GLN A 121 3.41 -15.32 15.65
CA GLN A 121 2.02 -15.79 15.68
C GLN A 121 1.81 -16.88 16.76
N ARG A 122 2.84 -17.70 17.02
CA ARG A 122 2.81 -18.71 18.09
C ARG A 122 2.72 -18.10 19.50
N GLU A 123 3.41 -16.99 19.74
CA GLU A 123 3.46 -16.32 21.04
C GLU A 123 2.32 -15.32 21.23
N MET A 124 1.70 -14.87 20.14
CA MET A 124 0.62 -13.89 20.15
C MET A 124 -0.56 -14.31 21.03
N ASP A 125 -0.93 -15.59 21.00
CA ASP A 125 -2.02 -16.13 21.81
C ASP A 125 -1.68 -16.07 23.31
N ALA A 126 -0.42 -16.33 23.68
CA ALA A 126 0.03 -16.20 25.06
C ALA A 126 0.06 -14.73 25.49
N HIS A 127 0.63 -13.85 24.67
CA HIS A 127 0.61 -12.40 24.90
C HIS A 127 -0.81 -11.87 25.13
N CYS A 128 -1.76 -12.23 24.25
CA CYS A 128 -3.15 -11.80 24.37
C CYS A 128 -3.82 -12.30 25.66
N ARG A 129 -3.54 -13.53 26.09
CA ARG A 129 -4.07 -14.08 27.34
C ARG A 129 -3.47 -13.42 28.56
N ASP A 130 -2.14 -13.28 28.59
CA ASP A 130 -1.42 -12.79 29.76
C ASP A 130 -1.63 -11.28 29.98
N ASN A 131 -1.87 -10.53 28.90
CA ASN A 131 -2.08 -9.08 28.92
C ASN A 131 -3.56 -8.70 28.73
N MET A 132 -4.49 -9.65 28.94
CA MET A 132 -5.93 -9.42 28.73
C MET A 132 -6.47 -8.27 29.60
N GLN A 133 -5.99 -8.14 30.83
CA GLN A 133 -6.41 -7.06 31.73
C GLN A 133 -6.07 -5.68 31.18
N ASP A 134 -4.86 -5.52 30.63
CA ASP A 134 -4.43 -4.27 30.01
C ASP A 134 -5.24 -3.96 28.76
N HIS A 135 -5.48 -4.97 27.91
CA HIS A 135 -6.33 -4.83 26.73
C HIS A 135 -7.77 -4.40 27.10
N LEU A 136 -8.36 -5.01 28.14
CA LEU A 136 -9.68 -4.62 28.63
C LEU A 136 -9.70 -3.19 29.18
N LEU A 137 -8.63 -2.76 29.87
CA LEU A 137 -8.53 -1.38 30.36
C LEU A 137 -8.41 -0.37 29.20
N MET A 138 -7.63 -0.68 28.17
CA MET A 138 -7.55 0.13 26.94
C MET A 138 -8.92 0.22 26.27
N MET A 139 -9.64 -0.90 26.13
CA MET A 139 -11.00 -0.91 25.59
C MET A 139 -11.97 -0.09 26.44
N ALA A 140 -11.93 -0.22 27.76
CA ALA A 140 -12.78 0.54 28.66
C ALA A 140 -12.56 2.05 28.55
N ARG A 141 -11.29 2.49 28.44
CA ARG A 141 -10.96 3.90 28.20
C ARG A 141 -11.51 4.39 26.86
N SER A 142 -11.29 3.62 25.79
CA SER A 142 -11.83 3.94 24.46
C SER A 142 -13.36 4.04 24.45
N LEU A 143 -14.04 3.13 25.16
CA LEU A 143 -15.50 3.18 25.32
C LEU A 143 -15.96 4.41 26.11
N GLN A 144 -15.25 4.79 27.17
CA GLN A 144 -15.54 6.00 27.94
C GLN A 144 -15.38 7.25 27.08
N GLU A 145 -14.27 7.38 26.35
CA GLU A 145 -14.04 8.49 25.43
C GLU A 145 -15.10 8.58 24.34
N LEU A 146 -15.52 7.44 23.79
CA LEU A 146 -16.59 7.39 22.79
C LEU A 146 -17.94 7.80 23.39
N SER A 147 -18.24 7.36 24.61
CA SER A 147 -19.45 7.74 25.35
C SER A 147 -19.49 9.25 25.58
N ASP A 148 -18.39 9.85 26.00
CA ASP A 148 -18.31 11.28 26.28
C ASP A 148 -18.40 12.12 25.00
N LYS A 149 -17.71 11.72 23.92
CA LYS A 149 -17.88 12.33 22.59
C LYS A 149 -19.33 12.24 22.11
N ASN A 150 -20.03 11.14 22.37
CA ASN A 150 -21.41 10.98 21.97
C ASN A 150 -22.33 11.94 22.75
N LYS A 151 -22.12 12.10 24.06
CA LYS A 151 -22.86 13.09 24.88
C LYS A 151 -22.64 14.51 24.35
N ASP A 152 -21.39 14.89 24.07
CA ASP A 152 -21.05 16.21 23.52
C ASP A 152 -21.73 16.44 22.16
N LEU A 153 -21.77 15.42 21.30
CA LEU A 153 -22.43 15.51 20.00
C LEU A 153 -23.94 15.64 20.14
N VAL A 154 -24.57 14.90 21.05
CA VAL A 154 -26.01 15.02 21.35
C VAL A 154 -26.33 16.43 21.83
N GLN A 155 -25.58 16.97 22.80
CA GLN A 155 -25.78 18.33 23.29
C GLN A 155 -25.65 19.38 22.16
N LYS A 156 -24.60 19.28 21.34
CA LYS A 156 -24.42 20.19 20.19
C LYS A 156 -25.58 20.09 19.19
N ASN A 157 -26.12 18.90 18.99
CA ASN A 157 -27.24 18.69 18.08
C ASN A 157 -28.53 19.31 18.62
N GLU A 158 -28.78 19.20 19.93
CA GLU A 158 -29.91 19.87 20.60
C GLU A 158 -29.79 21.41 20.52
N GLU A 159 -28.59 21.95 20.73
CA GLU A 159 -28.31 23.38 20.59
C GLU A 159 -28.53 23.87 19.15
N LEU A 160 -28.04 23.13 18.16
CA LEU A 160 -28.24 23.45 16.74
C LEU A 160 -29.71 23.37 16.34
N THR A 161 -30.43 22.37 16.84
CA THR A 161 -31.87 22.21 16.61
C THR A 161 -32.64 23.41 17.17
N SER A 162 -32.35 23.81 18.41
CA SER A 162 -32.97 24.98 19.05
C SER A 162 -32.68 26.28 18.29
N LYS A 163 -31.45 26.45 17.79
CA LYS A 163 -31.06 27.60 16.96
C LYS A 163 -31.80 27.61 15.63
N ASN A 164 -31.95 26.45 14.97
CA ASN A 164 -32.71 26.34 13.74
C ASN A 164 -34.18 26.71 13.96
N GLU A 165 -34.83 26.22 15.01
CA GLU A 165 -36.21 26.59 15.34
C GLU A 165 -36.36 28.09 15.63
N ALA A 166 -35.40 28.71 16.29
CA ALA A 166 -35.40 30.15 16.53
C ALA A 166 -35.22 30.96 15.24
N LEU A 167 -34.35 30.50 14.32
CA LEU A 167 -34.16 31.12 13.02
C LEU A 167 -35.41 30.96 12.14
N SER A 168 -36.03 29.78 12.12
CA SER A 168 -37.29 29.54 11.40
C SER A 168 -38.39 30.48 11.85
N ARG A 169 -38.56 30.69 13.17
CA ARG A 169 -39.53 31.68 13.70
C ARG A 169 -39.23 33.10 13.25
N LYS A 170 -37.96 33.51 13.26
CA LYS A 170 -37.58 34.84 12.76
C LYS A 170 -37.87 35.03 11.28
N VAL A 171 -37.68 33.99 10.47
CA VAL A 171 -38.04 34.02 9.04
C VAL A 171 -39.55 34.20 8.89
N GLU A 172 -40.36 33.43 9.62
CA GLU A 172 -41.82 33.56 9.60
C GLU A 172 -42.31 34.95 10.03
N ASP A 173 -41.68 35.55 11.05
CA ASP A 173 -42.03 36.89 11.54
C ASP A 173 -41.67 37.97 10.50
N ILE A 174 -40.49 37.86 9.87
CA ILE A 174 -40.09 38.76 8.77
C ILE A 174 -41.06 38.64 7.59
N ASP A 175 -41.46 37.42 7.21
CA ASP A 175 -42.40 37.19 6.12
C ASP A 175 -43.77 37.84 6.42
N LYS A 176 -44.27 37.72 7.66
CA LYS A 176 -45.51 38.40 8.09
C LYS A 176 -45.39 39.92 8.03
N GLU A 177 -44.30 40.49 8.53
CA GLU A 177 -44.06 41.94 8.47
C GLU A 177 -43.98 42.44 7.02
N MET A 178 -43.34 41.66 6.14
CA MET A 178 -43.24 41.97 4.71
C MET A 178 -44.59 41.95 4.02
N LEU A 179 -45.44 40.94 4.30
CA LEU A 179 -46.79 40.86 3.78
C LEU A 179 -47.65 42.06 4.22
N GLN A 180 -47.61 42.41 5.50
CA GLN A 180 -48.35 43.58 6.02
C GLN A 180 -47.91 44.90 5.34
N LYS A 181 -46.61 45.08 5.14
CA LYS A 181 -46.08 46.25 4.42
C LYS A 181 -46.53 46.26 2.96
N TYR A 182 -46.53 45.11 2.30
CA TYR A 182 -46.98 44.97 0.91
C TYR A 182 -48.47 45.31 0.77
N GLU A 183 -49.33 44.79 1.65
CA GLU A 183 -50.77 45.11 1.69
C GLU A 183 -51.01 46.61 1.94
N THR A 184 -50.27 47.20 2.89
CA THR A 184 -50.35 48.64 3.19
C THR A 184 -49.96 49.50 1.98
N LEU A 185 -48.91 49.11 1.27
CA LEU A 185 -48.48 49.80 0.05
C LEU A 185 -49.51 49.65 -1.07
N GLY A 186 -50.05 48.44 -1.27
CA GLY A 186 -51.13 48.19 -2.23
C GLY A 186 -52.35 49.08 -1.97
N GLY A 187 -52.79 49.20 -0.71
CA GLY A 187 -53.88 50.09 -0.32
C GLY A 187 -53.59 51.57 -0.63
N LYS A 188 -52.36 52.04 -0.38
CA LYS A 188 -51.95 53.41 -0.72
C LYS A 188 -51.93 53.66 -2.23
N ILE A 189 -51.48 52.68 -3.03
CA ILE A 189 -51.48 52.76 -4.49
C ILE A 189 -52.92 52.88 -5.00
N ASN A 190 -53.84 52.02 -4.54
CA ASN A 190 -55.25 52.07 -4.93
C ASN A 190 -55.90 53.41 -4.57
N HIS A 191 -55.66 53.93 -3.36
CA HIS A 191 -56.18 55.24 -2.95
C HIS A 191 -55.63 56.38 -3.82
N LEU A 192 -54.35 56.33 -4.20
CA LEU A 192 -53.78 57.32 -5.12
C LEU A 192 -54.42 57.22 -6.50
N ASP A 193 -54.60 56.00 -7.02
CA ASP A 193 -55.22 55.74 -8.32
C ASP A 193 -56.66 56.29 -8.37
N GLU A 194 -57.49 55.99 -7.37
CA GLU A 194 -58.85 56.54 -7.24
C GLU A 194 -58.86 58.07 -7.23
N ARG A 195 -57.91 58.70 -6.52
CA ARG A 195 -57.79 60.15 -6.45
C ARG A 195 -57.37 60.75 -7.80
N PHE A 196 -56.47 60.07 -8.53
CA PHE A 196 -56.09 60.48 -9.88
C PHE A 196 -57.26 60.34 -10.86
N SER A 197 -58.01 59.23 -10.82
CA SER A 197 -59.19 59.03 -11.66
C SER A 197 -60.25 60.12 -11.47
N ARG A 198 -60.62 60.44 -10.21
CA ARG A 198 -61.60 61.52 -9.92
C ARG A 198 -61.15 62.86 -10.47
N ARG A 199 -59.87 63.21 -10.29
CA ARG A 199 -59.32 64.46 -10.81
C ARG A 199 -59.32 64.52 -12.34
N TYR A 200 -59.17 63.38 -13.00
CA TYR A 200 -59.21 63.28 -14.46
C TYR A 200 -60.64 63.45 -14.99
N GLU A 201 -61.64 62.88 -14.29
CA GLU A 201 -63.07 63.09 -14.59
C GLU A 201 -63.47 64.55 -14.41
N ASP A 202 -63.04 65.21 -13.33
CA ASP A 202 -63.30 66.64 -13.08
C ASP A 202 -62.75 67.53 -14.21
N LEU A 203 -61.55 67.23 -14.73
CA LEU A 203 -60.91 67.99 -15.82
C LEU A 203 -61.51 67.71 -17.21
N GLY A 204 -62.27 66.61 -17.39
CA GLY A 204 -62.89 66.24 -18.66
C GLY A 204 -64.30 66.82 -18.88
N THR A 205 -64.81 67.63 -17.95
CA THR A 205 -66.17 68.19 -17.98
C THR A 205 -66.24 69.69 -18.36
N GLU A 206 -65.13 70.28 -18.81
CA GLU A 206 -65.02 71.72 -19.12
C GLU A 206 -65.20 72.11 -20.61
N ASP A 207 -65.65 71.20 -21.50
CA ASP A 207 -66.00 71.51 -22.91
C ASP A 207 -67.49 71.30 -23.23
#